data_AF-A0AA36HQJ1-F1
#
_entry.id   AF-A0AA36HQJ1-F1
#
_cell.length_a   1.000
_cell.length_b   1.000
_cell.length_c   1.000
_cell.angle_alpha   90.00
_cell.angle_beta   90.00
_cell.angle_gamma   90.00
#
_symmetry.space_group_name_H-M   'P 1'
#
loop_
_entity.id
_entity.type
_entity.pdbx_description
1 polymer ?
#
loop_
_entity_poly.entity_id
_entity_poly.type
_entity_poly.pdbx_seq_one_letter_code
_entity_poly.pdbx_strand_id
1 'polypeptide(L)'
;MDLYAVIVRHGFRNTPDDSTAGSRLIAYLKLHGSPALVAFAFKNRAKLPSLIDDVLSWEKVEEHLELHGKSRMDQLYSAAASQCACGGEWLPRALEAFVSNNISPELWCKDVLKLLQAGRRPDVPVLVLMGRFGGEGKSFLLSPLREVYGTGHAQATPQRGSFPLLGLESKRIVILDDWCFDEKVLPLATQLLWYEGKPFPLPRPQNSSHLLYEGTAPLFVTVKEKDLGPIIAQAEVARAQGVPSEHTMLLRRLKIYRFVKPLPPSSKHIAECARCFSNMVLRYGL
;
A
#
# COMPACT_ATOMS: atom_id res chain seq x y z
N MET A 1 -28.95 -11.64 27.25
CA MET A 1 -27.72 -11.93 26.48
C MET A 1 -27.95 -11.41 25.09
N ASP A 2 -27.20 -10.38 24.68
CA ASP A 2 -27.27 -9.81 23.33
C ASP A 2 -26.33 -10.55 22.37
N LEU A 3 -26.50 -10.30 21.07
CA LEU A 3 -25.75 -10.99 20.02
C LEU A 3 -24.27 -10.62 20.03
N TYR A 4 -23.95 -9.36 20.35
CA TYR A 4 -22.59 -8.84 20.42
C TYR A 4 -21.77 -9.60 21.47
N ALA A 5 -22.28 -9.72 22.69
CA ALA A 5 -21.61 -10.42 23.78
C ALA A 5 -21.36 -11.90 23.45
N VAL A 6 -22.28 -12.54 22.72
CA VAL A 6 -22.10 -13.94 22.27
C VAL A 6 -21.00 -14.05 21.22
N ILE A 7 -20.98 -13.16 20.23
CA ILE A 7 -19.97 -13.14 19.16
C ILE A 7 -18.57 -12.99 19.75
N VAL A 8 -18.38 -11.98 20.60
CA VAL A 8 -17.08 -11.64 21.19
C VAL A 8 -16.63 -12.72 22.18
N ARG A 9 -17.48 -13.09 23.15
CA ARG A 9 -17.10 -14.03 24.22
C ARG A 9 -16.76 -15.43 23.71
N HIS A 10 -17.39 -15.86 22.62
CA HIS A 10 -17.18 -17.18 22.04
C HIS A 10 -16.29 -17.16 20.79
N GLY A 11 -15.75 -15.98 20.42
CA GLY A 11 -14.76 -15.84 19.36
C GLY A 11 -15.26 -16.26 17.97
N PHE A 12 -16.54 -16.05 17.66
CA PHE A 12 -17.06 -16.35 16.32
C PHE A 12 -16.45 -15.38 15.32
N ARG A 13 -15.60 -15.88 14.41
CA ARG A 13 -14.86 -15.05 13.45
C ARG A 13 -14.72 -15.75 12.10
N ASN A 14 -14.98 -14.99 11.04
CA ASN A 14 -14.61 -15.43 9.69
C ASN A 14 -13.11 -15.24 9.48
N THR A 15 -12.50 -16.17 8.78
CA THR A 15 -11.10 -16.12 8.34
C THR A 15 -11.04 -16.29 6.83
N PRO A 16 -9.91 -15.97 6.17
CA PRO A 16 -9.75 -16.19 4.73
C PRO A 16 -10.07 -17.63 4.29
N ASP A 17 -9.81 -18.61 5.16
CA ASP A 17 -9.97 -20.04 4.87
C ASP A 17 -11.25 -20.66 5.46
N ASP A 18 -11.98 -19.92 6.32
CA ASP A 18 -13.20 -20.39 6.97
C ASP A 18 -14.22 -19.26 7.16
N SER A 19 -15.31 -19.31 6.38
CA SER A 19 -16.45 -18.38 6.43
C SER A 19 -17.68 -18.96 7.14
N THR A 20 -17.51 -20.01 7.95
CA THR A 20 -18.62 -20.71 8.62
C THR A 20 -19.04 -20.10 9.95
N ALA A 21 -18.49 -18.94 10.35
CA ALA A 21 -18.76 -18.33 11.65
C ALA A 21 -20.26 -18.09 11.90
N GLY A 22 -21.02 -17.69 10.86
CA GLY A 22 -22.47 -17.53 10.95
C GLY A 22 -23.22 -18.84 11.26
N SER A 23 -22.80 -19.94 10.65
CA SER A 23 -23.36 -21.27 10.90
C SER A 23 -23.03 -21.77 12.31
N ARG A 24 -21.79 -21.56 12.76
CA ARG A 24 -21.34 -21.90 14.12
C ARG A 24 -22.09 -21.08 15.18
N LEU A 25 -22.32 -19.79 14.92
CA LEU A 25 -23.13 -18.93 15.78
C LEU A 25 -24.58 -19.42 15.88
N ILE A 26 -25.22 -19.78 14.76
CA ILE A 26 -26.58 -20.36 14.78
C ILE A 26 -26.61 -21.66 15.58
N ALA A 27 -25.63 -22.55 15.38
CA ALA A 27 -25.55 -23.82 16.11
C ALA A 27 -25.45 -23.59 17.63
N TYR A 28 -24.62 -22.64 18.05
CA TYR A 28 -24.48 -22.24 19.45
C TYR A 28 -25.78 -21.65 20.01
N LEU A 29 -26.41 -20.72 19.28
CA LEU A 29 -27.64 -20.06 19.72
C LEU A 29 -28.80 -21.04 19.87
N LYS A 30 -28.87 -22.11 19.07
CA LYS A 30 -29.89 -23.17 19.23
C LYS A 30 -29.80 -23.88 20.58
N LEU A 31 -28.59 -24.01 21.14
CA LEU A 31 -28.35 -24.72 22.40
C LEU A 31 -28.40 -23.80 23.61
N HIS A 32 -27.98 -22.54 23.46
CA HIS A 32 -27.72 -21.63 24.58
C HIS A 32 -28.41 -20.26 24.46
N GLY A 33 -28.99 -19.94 23.30
CA GLY A 33 -29.61 -18.66 23.02
C GLY A 33 -31.07 -18.60 23.48
N SER A 34 -31.56 -17.38 23.76
CA SER A 34 -32.99 -17.18 24.00
C SER A 34 -33.79 -17.40 22.69
N PRO A 35 -35.07 -17.78 22.77
CA PRO A 35 -35.91 -17.94 21.57
C PRO A 35 -35.92 -16.72 20.65
N ALA A 36 -35.90 -15.51 21.24
CA ALA A 36 -35.84 -14.26 20.50
C ALA A 36 -34.52 -14.10 19.73
N LEU A 37 -33.38 -14.46 20.33
CA LEU A 37 -32.05 -14.35 19.71
C LEU A 37 -31.87 -15.38 18.59
N VAL A 38 -32.40 -16.60 18.78
CA VAL A 38 -32.46 -17.64 17.74
C VAL A 38 -33.30 -17.19 16.55
N ALA A 39 -34.50 -16.66 16.81
CA ALA A 39 -35.38 -16.15 15.77
C ALA A 39 -34.73 -15.00 14.99
N PHE A 40 -34.06 -14.07 15.68
CA PHE A 40 -33.31 -12.99 15.05
C PHE A 40 -32.19 -13.52 14.14
N ALA A 41 -31.35 -14.42 14.65
CA ALA A 41 -30.23 -14.98 13.90
C ALA A 41 -30.73 -15.74 12.65
N PHE A 42 -31.80 -16.51 12.79
CA PHE A 42 -32.38 -17.25 11.67
C PHE A 42 -33.00 -16.32 10.62
N LYS A 43 -33.70 -15.25 11.04
CA LYS A 43 -34.26 -14.23 10.14
C LYS A 43 -33.16 -13.49 9.37
N ASN A 44 -32.02 -13.24 10.00
CA ASN A 44 -30.89 -12.51 9.43
C ASN A 44 -29.75 -13.40 8.92
N ARG A 45 -29.97 -14.72 8.77
CA ARG A 45 -28.92 -15.72 8.48
C ARG A 45 -27.99 -15.38 7.31
N ALA A 46 -28.51 -14.76 6.25
CA ALA A 46 -27.70 -14.36 5.09
C ALA A 46 -26.76 -13.18 5.37
N LYS A 47 -27.09 -12.33 6.35
CA LYS A 47 -26.31 -11.15 6.77
C LYS A 47 -25.46 -11.41 8.03
N LEU A 48 -25.60 -12.58 8.65
CA LEU A 48 -24.82 -12.91 9.85
C LEU A 48 -23.30 -12.85 9.62
N PRO A 49 -22.74 -13.35 8.51
CA PRO A 49 -21.30 -13.24 8.28
C PRO A 49 -20.82 -11.79 8.31
N SER A 50 -21.47 -10.89 7.57
CA SER A 50 -21.13 -9.46 7.56
C SER A 50 -21.35 -8.78 8.91
N LEU A 51 -22.36 -9.22 9.68
CA LEU A 51 -22.64 -8.66 11.00
C LEU A 51 -21.60 -9.12 12.04
N ILE A 52 -21.10 -10.35 11.93
CA ILE A 52 -19.98 -10.84 12.74
C ILE A 52 -18.73 -10.03 12.44
N ASP A 53 -18.43 -9.81 11.16
CA ASP A 53 -17.27 -9.03 10.74
C ASP A 53 -17.37 -7.57 11.21
N ASP A 54 -18.57 -6.98 11.14
CA ASP A 54 -18.86 -5.65 11.68
C ASP A 54 -18.61 -5.64 13.19
N VAL A 55 -19.26 -6.49 13.98
CA VAL A 55 -19.05 -6.58 15.45
C VAL A 55 -17.57 -6.71 15.82
N LEU A 56 -16.81 -7.56 15.13
CA LEU A 56 -15.38 -7.74 15.39
C LEU A 56 -14.52 -6.55 14.95
N SER A 57 -15.00 -5.76 13.99
CA SER A 57 -14.34 -4.49 13.63
C SER A 57 -14.47 -3.45 14.74
N TRP A 58 -15.56 -3.49 15.52
CA TRP A 58 -15.78 -2.59 16.66
C TRP A 58 -14.85 -2.87 17.84
N GLU A 59 -14.49 -4.14 18.07
CA GLU A 59 -13.48 -4.52 19.08
C GLU A 59 -12.10 -3.91 18.79
N LYS A 60 -11.85 -3.55 17.53
CA LYS A 60 -10.58 -2.94 17.09
C LYS A 60 -10.70 -1.43 16.92
N VAL A 61 -11.79 -0.79 17.35
CA VAL A 61 -11.99 0.64 17.15
C VAL A 61 -10.94 1.46 17.87
N GLU A 62 -10.52 1.09 19.08
CA GLU A 62 -9.48 1.81 19.80
C GLU A 62 -8.13 1.72 19.07
N GLU A 63 -7.71 0.51 18.67
CA GLU A 63 -6.51 0.31 17.84
C GLU A 63 -6.61 1.07 16.51
N HIS A 64 -7.79 1.07 15.89
CA HIS A 64 -8.08 1.78 14.66
C HIS A 64 -7.97 3.29 14.85
N LEU A 65 -8.53 3.86 15.92
CA LEU A 65 -8.46 5.28 16.24
C LEU A 65 -7.03 5.71 16.57
N GLU A 66 -6.28 4.90 17.32
CA GLU A 66 -4.86 5.17 17.61
C GLU A 66 -4.00 5.14 16.35
N LEU A 67 -4.23 4.18 15.44
CA LEU A 67 -3.55 4.11 14.14
C LEU A 67 -3.99 5.26 13.23
N HIS A 68 -5.27 5.64 13.27
CA HIS A 68 -5.82 6.68 12.42
C HIS A 68 -5.45 8.10 12.86
N GLY A 69 -5.24 8.32 14.16
CA GLY A 69 -4.78 9.59 14.72
C GLY A 69 -3.29 9.87 14.51
N LYS A 70 -2.46 8.84 14.31
CA LYS A 70 -1.01 8.99 14.08
C LYS A 70 -0.73 9.57 12.70
N SER A 71 0.22 10.50 12.59
CA SER A 71 0.74 10.93 11.29
C SER A 71 1.56 9.81 10.62
N ARG A 72 1.86 9.94 9.32
CA ARG A 72 2.75 8.98 8.63
C ARG A 72 4.14 8.92 9.26
N MET A 73 4.60 10.03 9.84
CA MET A 73 5.88 10.12 10.52
C MET A 73 5.83 9.44 11.89
N ASP A 74 4.76 9.60 12.65
CA ASP A 74 4.61 8.93 13.95
C ASP A 74 4.62 7.41 13.80
N GLN A 75 4.03 6.89 12.72
CA GLN A 75 4.08 5.47 12.40
C GLN A 75 5.50 5.02 12.01
N LEU A 76 6.25 5.83 11.25
CA LEU A 76 7.65 5.55 10.92
C LEU A 76 8.54 5.52 12.19
N TYR A 77 8.39 6.50 13.10
CA TYR A 77 9.10 6.52 14.37
C TYR A 77 8.71 5.33 15.27
N SER A 78 7.42 5.01 15.34
CA SER A 78 6.93 3.83 16.09
C SER A 78 7.52 2.53 15.54
N ALA A 79 7.59 2.41 14.22
CA ALA A 79 8.20 1.27 13.55
C ALA A 79 9.71 1.19 13.81
N ALA A 80 10.42 2.31 13.86
CA ALA A 80 11.85 2.34 14.20
C ALA A 80 12.14 1.85 15.63
N ALA A 81 11.19 2.06 16.55
CA ALA A 81 11.26 1.61 17.94
C ALA A 81 10.76 0.17 18.18
N SER A 82 10.17 -0.48 17.16
CA SER A 82 9.59 -1.82 17.30
C SER A 82 10.66 -2.93 17.38
N GLN A 83 10.21 -4.19 17.54
CA GLN A 83 11.11 -5.34 17.53
C GLN A 83 11.60 -5.66 16.10
N CYS A 84 12.84 -6.12 15.98
CA CYS A 84 13.39 -6.51 14.69
C CYS A 84 12.87 -7.89 14.27
N ALA A 85 12.17 -7.96 13.13
CA ALA A 85 11.66 -9.21 12.58
C ALA A 85 12.70 -10.01 11.75
N CYS A 86 13.80 -9.39 11.31
CA CYS A 86 14.77 -10.01 10.41
C CYS A 86 16.13 -10.32 11.06
N GLY A 87 16.26 -10.21 12.39
CA GLY A 87 17.54 -10.38 13.08
C GLY A 87 18.64 -9.39 12.64
N GLY A 88 18.28 -8.29 11.99
CA GLY A 88 19.21 -7.29 11.46
C GLY A 88 19.71 -7.56 10.03
N GLU A 89 19.30 -8.65 9.39
CA GLU A 89 19.80 -9.06 8.06
C GLU A 89 19.29 -8.16 6.91
N TRP A 90 18.15 -7.48 7.10
CA TRP A 90 17.55 -6.66 6.04
C TRP A 90 18.43 -5.46 5.64
N LEU A 91 19.02 -4.76 6.61
CA LEU A 91 19.77 -3.51 6.34
C LEU A 91 21.06 -3.76 5.53
N PRO A 92 21.96 -4.68 5.92
CA PRO A 92 23.15 -5.00 5.11
C PRO A 92 22.79 -5.36 3.68
N ARG A 93 21.68 -6.09 3.52
CA ARG A 93 21.19 -6.52 2.22
C ARG A 93 20.62 -5.37 1.37
N ALA A 94 19.92 -4.44 1.98
CA ALA A 94 19.46 -3.22 1.33
C ALA A 94 20.65 -2.35 0.87
N LEU A 95 21.68 -2.21 1.71
CA LEU A 95 22.91 -1.49 1.37
C LEU A 95 23.66 -2.15 0.21
N GLU A 96 23.73 -3.48 0.15
CA GLU A 96 24.29 -4.22 -0.99
C GLU A 96 23.55 -3.90 -2.30
N ALA A 97 22.22 -3.81 -2.26
CA ALA A 97 21.41 -3.43 -3.42
C ALA A 97 21.71 -2.00 -3.89
N PHE A 98 21.90 -1.06 -2.97
CA PHE A 98 22.28 0.32 -3.31
C PHE A 98 23.69 0.40 -3.90
N VAL A 99 24.68 -0.20 -3.23
CA VAL A 99 26.09 -0.16 -3.65
C VAL A 99 26.28 -0.82 -5.01
N SER A 100 25.69 -2.00 -5.24
CA SER A 100 25.80 -2.70 -6.52
C SER A 100 25.22 -1.89 -7.69
N ASN A 101 24.22 -1.07 -7.43
CA ASN A 101 23.54 -0.23 -8.42
C ASN A 101 24.04 1.23 -8.45
N ASN A 102 25.09 1.56 -7.70
CA ASN A 102 25.62 2.92 -7.59
C ASN A 102 24.56 3.97 -7.20
N ILE A 103 23.70 3.60 -6.25
CA ILE A 103 22.67 4.47 -5.68
C ILE A 103 23.13 4.91 -4.30
N SER A 104 23.08 6.20 -3.99
CA SER A 104 23.35 6.72 -2.64
C SER A 104 22.17 6.36 -1.71
N PRO A 105 22.40 5.61 -0.63
CA PRO A 105 21.39 5.36 0.39
C PRO A 105 20.87 6.66 1.01
N GLU A 106 21.74 7.66 1.20
CA GLU A 106 21.41 8.98 1.74
C GLU A 106 20.41 9.72 0.86
N LEU A 107 20.70 9.84 -0.44
CA LEU A 107 19.81 10.53 -1.36
C LEU A 107 18.45 9.83 -1.47
N TRP A 108 18.47 8.49 -1.55
CA TRP A 108 17.24 7.70 -1.61
C TRP A 108 16.42 7.85 -0.32
N CYS A 109 17.04 7.75 0.86
CA CYS A 109 16.36 7.92 2.14
C CYS A 109 15.80 9.34 2.31
N LYS A 110 16.51 10.37 1.85
CA LYS A 110 16.02 11.77 1.83
C LYS A 110 14.77 11.91 0.97
N ASP A 111 14.76 11.32 -0.22
CA ASP A 111 13.58 11.35 -1.10
C ASP A 111 12.40 10.59 -0.49
N VAL A 112 12.64 9.41 0.11
CA VAL A 112 11.62 8.64 0.83
C VAL A 112 11.06 9.48 1.99
N LEU A 113 11.91 10.06 2.82
CA LEU A 113 11.50 10.86 3.97
C LEU A 113 10.68 12.08 3.54
N LYS A 114 11.16 12.84 2.55
CA LYS A 114 10.44 13.99 1.97
C LYS A 114 9.05 13.57 1.49
N LEU A 115 8.96 12.45 0.79
CA LEU A 115 7.71 11.93 0.24
C LEU A 115 6.75 11.46 1.36
N LEU A 116 7.25 10.80 2.40
CA LEU A 116 6.43 10.40 3.57
C LEU A 116 5.91 11.61 4.36
N GLN A 117 6.73 12.64 4.54
CA GLN A 117 6.37 13.87 5.23
C GLN A 117 5.34 14.68 4.45
N ALA A 118 5.69 15.05 3.22
CA ALA A 118 4.89 16.00 2.43
C ALA A 118 3.71 15.33 1.72
N GLY A 119 3.75 14.00 1.55
CA GLY A 119 2.85 13.31 0.65
C GLY A 119 3.09 13.73 -0.79
N ARG A 120 2.10 13.52 -1.64
CA ARG A 120 2.19 13.88 -3.07
C ARG A 120 1.79 15.31 -3.30
N ARG A 121 2.62 16.02 -4.05
CA ARG A 121 2.48 17.44 -4.37
C ARG A 121 3.19 17.73 -5.70
N PRO A 122 2.94 18.87 -6.35
CA PRO A 122 3.60 19.22 -7.61
C PRO A 122 5.13 19.27 -7.53
N ASP A 123 5.68 19.55 -6.34
CA ASP A 123 7.12 19.67 -6.05
C ASP A 123 7.74 18.44 -5.35
N VAL A 124 6.92 17.40 -5.12
CA VAL A 124 7.33 16.15 -4.47
C VAL A 124 7.09 14.99 -5.44
N PRO A 125 8.13 14.55 -6.18
CA PRO A 125 7.98 13.54 -7.22
C PRO A 125 7.66 12.16 -6.63
N VAL A 126 6.99 11.34 -7.44
CA VAL A 126 6.80 9.91 -7.20
C VAL A 126 8.15 9.20 -7.22
N LEU A 127 8.42 8.37 -6.22
CA LEU A 127 9.66 7.60 -6.14
C LEU A 127 9.53 6.34 -6.99
N VAL A 128 10.39 6.20 -8.00
CA VAL A 128 10.36 5.08 -8.96
C VAL A 128 11.66 4.30 -8.89
N LEU A 129 11.58 3.00 -8.63
CA LEU A 129 12.68 2.05 -8.77
C LEU A 129 12.48 1.31 -10.09
N MET A 130 13.32 1.60 -11.09
CA MET A 130 13.26 0.98 -12.40
C MET A 130 14.31 -0.13 -12.51
N GLY A 131 13.90 -1.35 -12.87
CA GLY A 131 14.81 -2.50 -13.08
C GLY A 131 14.72 -3.08 -14.47
N ARG A 132 15.73 -3.83 -14.92
CA ARG A 132 15.81 -4.34 -16.30
C ARG A 132 15.46 -5.83 -16.43
N PHE A 133 15.97 -6.65 -15.54
CA PHE A 133 15.98 -8.12 -15.65
C PHE A 133 15.09 -8.82 -14.61
N GLY A 134 14.76 -8.15 -13.52
CA GLY A 134 14.17 -8.77 -12.33
C GLY A 134 15.25 -9.19 -11.32
N GLY A 135 14.86 -9.32 -10.06
CA GLY A 135 15.77 -9.72 -8.98
C GLY A 135 16.73 -8.62 -8.49
N GLU A 136 16.59 -7.37 -8.93
CA GLU A 136 17.48 -6.27 -8.52
C GLU A 136 17.17 -5.69 -7.13
N GLY A 137 16.30 -6.33 -6.34
CA GLY A 137 15.99 -5.92 -4.97
C GLY A 137 14.96 -4.78 -4.83
N LYS A 138 14.32 -4.34 -5.92
CA LYS A 138 13.35 -3.21 -5.90
C LYS A 138 12.19 -3.43 -4.93
N SER A 139 11.49 -4.55 -5.07
CA SER A 139 10.37 -4.90 -4.20
C SER A 139 10.83 -5.18 -2.77
N PHE A 140 12.02 -5.78 -2.60
CA PHE A 140 12.64 -6.01 -1.29
C PHE A 140 12.92 -4.71 -0.52
N LEU A 141 13.32 -3.64 -1.23
CA LEU A 141 13.57 -2.32 -0.62
C LEU A 141 12.28 -1.63 -0.17
N LEU A 142 11.18 -1.81 -0.91
CA LEU A 142 9.91 -1.12 -0.64
C LEU A 142 8.94 -1.93 0.22
N SER A 143 9.04 -3.25 0.25
CA SER A 143 8.05 -4.08 0.94
C SER A 143 7.92 -3.82 2.44
N PRO A 144 8.98 -3.44 3.21
CA PRO A 144 8.82 -3.06 4.60
C PRO A 144 7.88 -1.88 4.85
N LEU A 145 7.58 -1.05 3.85
CA LEU A 145 6.55 -0.01 3.98
C LEU A 145 5.16 -0.60 4.30
N ARG A 146 4.86 -1.81 3.79
CA ARG A 146 3.60 -2.51 4.13
C ARG A 146 3.55 -2.89 5.59
N GLU A 147 4.69 -3.25 6.17
CA GLU A 147 4.82 -3.57 7.60
C GLU A 147 4.80 -2.30 8.47
N VAL A 148 5.34 -1.17 7.99
CA VAL A 148 5.29 0.11 8.71
C VAL A 148 3.85 0.64 8.83
N TYR A 149 3.10 0.60 7.73
CA TYR A 149 1.78 1.25 7.64
C TYR A 149 0.60 0.27 7.77
N GLY A 150 0.85 -1.03 7.71
CA GLY A 150 -0.15 -2.09 7.66
C GLY A 150 -0.66 -2.34 6.23
N THR A 151 -0.80 -3.62 5.87
CA THR A 151 -1.27 -4.06 4.54
C THR A 151 -2.65 -3.49 4.19
N GLY A 152 -3.53 -3.34 5.17
CA GLY A 152 -4.85 -2.71 5.00
C GLY A 152 -4.80 -1.21 4.63
N HIS A 153 -3.70 -0.53 4.92
CA HIS A 153 -3.51 0.91 4.65
C HIS A 153 -2.55 1.20 3.50
N ALA A 154 -2.02 0.17 2.84
CA ALA A 154 -1.25 0.29 1.61
C ALA A 154 -2.14 0.00 0.39
N GLN A 155 -2.15 0.91 -0.58
CA GLN A 155 -2.72 0.62 -1.90
C GLN A 155 -1.71 -0.21 -2.68
N ALA A 156 -2.13 -1.38 -3.16
CA ALA A 156 -1.34 -2.21 -4.08
C ALA A 156 -1.57 -1.80 -5.54
N THR A 157 -0.75 -2.36 -6.44
CA THR A 157 -0.85 -2.16 -7.89
C THR A 157 -2.27 -2.42 -8.39
N PRO A 158 -2.92 -1.43 -9.03
CA PRO A 158 -4.27 -1.62 -9.54
C PRO A 158 -4.26 -2.61 -10.70
N GLN A 159 -5.31 -3.42 -10.78
CA GLN A 159 -5.52 -4.37 -11.87
C GLN A 159 -6.49 -3.78 -12.90
N ARG A 160 -6.48 -4.31 -14.11
CA ARG A 160 -7.48 -3.96 -15.13
C ARG A 160 -8.88 -4.28 -14.62
N GLY A 161 -9.79 -3.32 -14.78
CA GLY A 161 -11.17 -3.44 -14.35
C GLY A 161 -11.86 -2.08 -14.31
N SER A 162 -13.13 -2.06 -13.92
CA SER A 162 -13.93 -0.83 -13.91
C SER A 162 -13.52 0.14 -12.79
N PHE A 163 -12.87 -0.35 -11.73
CA PHE A 163 -12.54 0.43 -10.51
C PHE A 163 -11.09 0.17 -10.05
N PRO A 164 -10.08 0.53 -10.85
CA PRO A 164 -8.67 0.20 -10.60
C PRO A 164 -8.17 0.74 -9.26
N LEU A 165 -8.65 1.92 -8.83
CA LEU A 165 -8.23 2.61 -7.62
C LEU A 165 -9.25 2.50 -6.47
N LEU A 166 -10.11 1.47 -6.49
CA LEU A 166 -11.11 1.28 -5.43
C LEU A 166 -10.45 1.16 -4.06
N GLY A 167 -10.94 1.94 -3.10
CA GLY A 167 -10.48 1.93 -1.71
C GLY A 167 -9.28 2.85 -1.44
N LEU A 168 -8.72 3.50 -2.46
CA LEU A 168 -7.58 4.42 -2.34
C LEU A 168 -7.82 5.52 -1.28
N GLU A 169 -9.06 5.99 -1.10
CA GLU A 169 -9.45 7.00 -0.12
C GLU A 169 -9.12 6.61 1.34
N SER A 170 -9.02 5.32 1.63
CA SER A 170 -8.70 4.79 2.96
C SER A 170 -7.21 4.53 3.17
N LYS A 171 -6.39 4.71 2.12
CA LYS A 171 -4.99 4.29 2.10
C LYS A 171 -4.06 5.42 2.54
N ARG A 172 -3.06 5.06 3.34
CA ARG A 172 -2.04 5.99 3.85
C ARG A 172 -0.86 6.12 2.92
N ILE A 173 -0.52 5.04 2.22
CA ILE A 173 0.57 4.96 1.25
C ILE A 173 0.14 4.16 0.03
N VAL A 174 0.86 4.31 -1.07
CA VAL A 174 0.64 3.56 -2.30
C VAL A 174 1.96 2.93 -2.75
N ILE A 175 1.92 1.62 -2.98
CA ILE A 175 3.05 0.84 -3.48
C ILE A 175 2.60 0.13 -4.75
N LEU A 176 3.03 0.65 -5.90
CA LEU A 176 2.77 0.06 -7.20
C LEU A 176 3.96 -0.84 -7.56
N ASP A 177 3.83 -2.12 -7.26
CA ASP A 177 4.81 -3.14 -7.60
C ASP A 177 4.61 -3.64 -9.04
N ASP A 178 5.68 -3.71 -9.82
CA ASP A 178 5.70 -4.03 -11.25
C ASP A 178 4.65 -3.21 -12.05
N TRP A 179 4.63 -1.90 -11.82
CA TRP A 179 3.68 -0.99 -12.48
C TRP A 179 3.95 -0.91 -13.98
N CYS A 180 2.90 -1.13 -14.76
CA CYS A 180 2.89 -0.85 -16.19
C CYS A 180 2.10 0.44 -16.41
N PHE A 181 2.68 1.40 -17.14
CA PHE A 181 2.00 2.64 -17.54
C PHE A 181 0.95 2.37 -18.64
N ASP A 182 -0.04 1.52 -18.31
CA ASP A 182 -1.10 1.09 -19.20
C ASP A 182 -2.32 2.00 -19.06
N GLU A 183 -2.63 2.75 -20.13
CA GLU A 183 -3.78 3.65 -20.18
C GLU A 183 -5.12 2.94 -19.99
N LYS A 184 -5.19 1.63 -20.25
CA LYS A 184 -6.39 0.81 -20.01
C LYS A 184 -6.59 0.50 -18.53
N VAL A 185 -5.54 0.60 -17.71
CA VAL A 185 -5.64 0.50 -16.24
C VAL A 185 -5.91 1.88 -15.67
N LEU A 186 -5.10 2.88 -16.02
CA LEU A 186 -5.25 4.23 -15.51
C LEU A 186 -4.86 5.24 -16.60
N PRO A 187 -5.79 6.07 -17.11
CA PRO A 187 -5.47 7.07 -18.13
C PRO A 187 -4.34 8.01 -17.70
N LEU A 188 -3.48 8.41 -18.64
CA LEU A 188 -2.33 9.27 -18.33
C LEU A 188 -2.74 10.59 -17.70
N ALA A 189 -3.81 11.24 -18.17
CA ALA A 189 -4.33 12.46 -17.57
C ALA A 189 -4.67 12.28 -16.07
N THR A 190 -5.29 11.15 -15.71
CA THR A 190 -5.56 10.82 -14.31
C THR A 190 -4.27 10.57 -13.53
N GLN A 191 -3.29 9.87 -14.11
CA GLN A 191 -1.98 9.67 -13.48
C GLN A 191 -1.28 11.01 -13.21
N LEU A 192 -1.33 11.96 -14.14
CA LEU A 192 -0.70 13.28 -13.98
C LEU A 192 -1.34 14.09 -12.85
N LEU A 193 -2.67 14.08 -12.73
CA LEU A 193 -3.39 14.69 -11.60
C LEU A 193 -3.05 13.98 -10.29
N TRP A 194 -3.11 12.66 -10.30
CA TRP A 194 -2.82 11.83 -9.14
C TRP A 194 -1.42 12.15 -8.63
N TYR A 195 -0.40 12.08 -9.47
CA TYR A 195 1.00 12.27 -9.07
C TYR A 195 1.32 13.69 -8.57
N GLU A 196 0.57 14.71 -9.01
CA GLU A 196 0.69 16.07 -8.47
C GLU A 196 -0.05 16.27 -7.13
N GLY A 197 -0.80 15.27 -6.66
CA GLY A 197 -1.68 15.42 -5.50
C GLY A 197 -2.91 16.29 -5.79
N LYS A 198 -3.30 16.45 -7.07
CA LYS A 198 -4.51 17.16 -7.44
C LYS A 198 -5.75 16.28 -7.26
N PRO A 199 -6.91 16.88 -6.95
CA PRO A 199 -8.17 16.14 -6.91
C PRO A 199 -8.51 15.49 -8.25
N PHE A 200 -9.02 14.26 -8.22
CA PHE A 200 -9.55 13.59 -9.41
C PHE A 200 -10.70 12.63 -9.05
N PRO A 201 -11.62 12.35 -9.98
CA PRO A 201 -12.73 11.42 -9.73
C PRO A 201 -12.24 9.99 -9.55
N LEU A 202 -12.63 9.34 -8.46
CA LEU A 202 -12.53 7.91 -8.27
C LEU A 202 -13.83 7.25 -8.76
N PRO A 203 -13.76 6.46 -9.86
CA PRO A 203 -14.91 5.69 -10.31
C PRO A 203 -15.27 4.65 -9.24
N ARG A 204 -16.57 4.48 -8.99
CA ARG A 204 -17.12 3.50 -8.05
C ARG A 204 -18.33 2.79 -8.68
N PRO A 205 -18.72 1.60 -8.17
CA PRO A 205 -19.95 0.93 -8.60
C PRO A 205 -21.18 1.85 -8.48
N GLN A 206 -22.13 1.71 -9.42
CA GLN A 206 -23.28 2.63 -9.64
C GLN A 206 -24.14 2.92 -8.40
N ASN A 207 -24.06 2.11 -7.35
CA ASN A 207 -24.80 2.32 -6.10
C ASN A 207 -24.12 3.33 -5.16
N SER A 208 -23.05 3.99 -5.61
CA SER A 208 -22.31 5.00 -4.85
C SER A 208 -21.96 6.19 -5.73
N SER A 209 -22.15 7.41 -5.22
CA SER A 209 -21.73 8.62 -5.92
C SER A 209 -20.22 8.57 -6.17
N HIS A 210 -19.78 9.03 -7.35
CA HIS A 210 -18.36 9.21 -7.62
C HIS A 210 -17.72 10.04 -6.52
N LEU A 211 -16.62 9.54 -5.95
CA LEU A 211 -15.88 10.23 -4.91
C LEU A 211 -14.78 11.07 -5.57
N LEU A 212 -14.67 12.33 -5.19
CA LEU A 212 -13.48 13.11 -5.51
C LEU A 212 -12.38 12.72 -4.53
N TYR A 213 -11.25 12.20 -5.03
CA TYR A 213 -10.12 11.87 -4.17
C TYR A 213 -9.22 13.07 -3.97
N GLU A 214 -9.01 13.44 -2.71
CA GLU A 214 -8.18 14.60 -2.30
C GLU A 214 -7.01 14.16 -1.41
N GLY A 215 -6.75 12.85 -1.32
CA GLY A 215 -5.72 12.30 -0.46
C GLY A 215 -4.29 12.56 -0.95
N THR A 216 -3.36 12.65 0.01
CA THR A 216 -1.94 12.94 -0.24
C THR A 216 -1.04 11.71 -0.11
N ALA A 217 -1.60 10.50 -0.13
CA ALA A 217 -0.87 9.25 0.12
C ALA A 217 0.39 9.15 -0.77
N PRO A 218 1.63 9.06 -0.23
CA PRO A 218 2.85 8.97 -1.02
C PRO A 218 2.82 7.77 -1.97
N LEU A 219 3.44 7.94 -3.15
CA LEU A 219 3.50 6.91 -4.18
C LEU A 219 4.93 6.38 -4.36
N PHE A 220 5.08 5.08 -4.15
CA PHE A 220 6.29 4.32 -4.42
C PHE A 220 6.01 3.34 -5.54
N VAL A 221 6.90 3.28 -6.53
CA VAL A 221 6.69 2.49 -7.74
C VAL A 221 7.91 1.61 -7.98
N THR A 222 7.70 0.33 -8.26
CA THR A 222 8.67 -0.49 -8.99
C THR A 222 8.18 -0.67 -10.41
N VAL A 223 9.08 -0.64 -11.39
CA VAL A 223 8.73 -0.75 -12.80
C VAL A 223 9.86 -1.45 -13.57
N LYS A 224 9.52 -2.09 -14.68
CA LYS A 224 10.52 -2.65 -15.60
C LYS A 224 10.91 -1.61 -16.64
N GLU A 225 12.17 -1.63 -17.04
CA GLU A 225 12.71 -0.74 -18.06
C GLU A 225 11.97 -0.88 -19.39
N LYS A 226 11.44 -2.07 -19.72
CA LYS A 226 10.60 -2.26 -20.91
C LYS A 226 9.32 -1.39 -20.91
N ASP A 227 8.82 -1.01 -19.73
CA ASP A 227 7.54 -0.30 -19.58
C ASP A 227 7.76 1.21 -19.46
N LEU A 228 8.82 1.66 -18.76
CA LEU A 228 9.14 3.09 -18.61
C LEU A 228 10.18 3.60 -19.63
N GLY A 229 11.02 2.74 -20.18
CA GLY A 229 12.06 3.09 -21.16
C GLY A 229 11.52 3.74 -22.44
N PRO A 230 10.46 3.21 -23.08
CA PRO A 230 9.85 3.85 -24.24
C PRO A 230 9.33 5.25 -23.95
N ILE A 231 8.73 5.47 -22.77
CA ILE A 231 8.25 6.78 -22.30
C ILE A 231 9.43 7.75 -22.13
N ILE A 232 10.54 7.28 -21.55
CA ILE A 232 11.76 8.08 -21.41
C ILE A 232 12.28 8.53 -22.78
N ALA A 233 12.43 7.60 -23.72
CA ALA A 233 12.92 7.89 -25.06
C ALA A 233 12.02 8.89 -25.80
N GLN A 234 10.69 8.73 -25.73
CA GLN A 234 9.74 9.66 -26.35
C GLN A 234 9.80 11.07 -25.74
N ALA A 235 9.98 11.16 -24.41
CA ALA A 235 10.15 12.45 -23.76
C ALA A 235 11.46 13.15 -24.14
N GLU A 236 12.54 12.40 -24.32
CA GLU A 236 13.84 12.94 -24.77
C GLU A 236 13.75 13.50 -26.20
N VAL A 237 13.09 12.77 -27.11
CA VAL A 237 12.81 13.25 -28.47
C VAL A 237 11.99 14.54 -28.45
N ALA A 238 10.90 14.57 -27.67
CA ALA A 238 10.06 15.77 -27.56
C ALA A 238 10.82 16.98 -27.00
N ARG A 239 11.68 16.78 -25.99
CA ARG A 239 12.56 17.84 -25.46
C ARG A 239 13.56 18.35 -26.49
N ALA A 240 14.19 17.46 -27.24
CA ALA A 240 15.15 17.83 -28.27
C ALA A 240 14.49 18.65 -29.40
N GLN A 241 13.22 18.38 -29.69
CA GLN A 241 12.44 19.10 -30.70
C GLN A 241 11.75 20.37 -30.15
N GLY A 242 11.80 20.61 -28.83
CA GLY A 242 11.10 21.73 -28.19
C GLY A 242 9.57 21.61 -28.22
N VAL A 243 9.03 20.40 -28.37
CA VAL A 243 7.58 20.17 -28.51
C VAL A 243 6.98 19.71 -27.18
N PRO A 244 5.83 20.25 -26.75
CA PRO A 244 5.09 19.75 -25.59
C PRO A 244 4.70 18.27 -25.76
N SER A 245 4.88 17.46 -24.71
CA SER A 245 4.46 16.06 -24.71
C SER A 245 4.05 15.60 -23.32
N GLU A 246 2.98 14.80 -23.22
CA GLU A 246 2.53 14.23 -21.96
C GLU A 246 3.61 13.34 -21.30
N HIS A 247 4.49 12.72 -22.09
CA HIS A 247 5.64 11.98 -21.57
C HIS A 247 6.63 12.89 -20.83
N THR A 248 6.88 14.11 -21.34
CA THR A 248 7.75 15.08 -20.64
C THR A 248 7.10 15.58 -19.35
N MET A 249 5.77 15.72 -19.35
CA MET A 249 4.99 16.07 -18.16
C MET A 249 5.05 14.96 -17.12
N LEU A 250 4.88 13.69 -17.55
CA LEU A 250 4.97 12.53 -16.68
C LEU A 250 6.35 12.45 -16.02
N LEU A 251 7.43 12.48 -16.81
CA LEU A 251 8.80 12.36 -16.27
C LEU A 251 9.16 13.45 -15.27
N ARG A 252 8.63 14.67 -15.41
CA ARG A 252 8.85 15.74 -14.43
C ARG A 252 8.31 15.38 -13.04
N ARG A 253 7.31 14.49 -12.95
CA ARG A 253 6.68 14.05 -11.70
C ARG A 253 7.35 12.80 -11.12
N LEU A 254 8.39 12.25 -11.76
CA LEU A 254 9.06 11.02 -11.32
C LEU A 254 10.49 11.29 -10.84
N LYS A 255 10.88 10.64 -9.76
CA LYS A 255 12.28 10.51 -9.31
C LYS A 255 12.71 9.06 -9.52
N ILE A 256 13.51 8.84 -10.56
CA ILE A 256 13.84 7.50 -11.04
C ILE A 256 15.21 7.06 -10.50
N TYR A 257 15.23 5.95 -9.77
CA TYR A 257 16.41 5.20 -9.38
C TYR A 257 16.54 3.97 -10.27
N ARG A 258 17.66 3.85 -10.98
CA ARG A 258 17.91 2.76 -11.94
C ARG A 258 18.66 1.62 -11.27
N PHE A 259 18.08 0.43 -11.29
CA PHE A 259 18.65 -0.80 -10.82
C PHE A 259 19.04 -1.66 -12.03
N VAL A 260 20.34 -1.80 -12.27
CA VAL A 260 20.91 -2.53 -13.42
C VAL A 260 21.57 -3.85 -13.03
N LYS A 261 21.93 -4.02 -11.75
CA LYS A 261 22.56 -5.24 -11.23
C LYS A 261 21.56 -6.03 -10.38
N PRO A 262 21.31 -7.32 -10.72
CA PRO A 262 20.59 -8.22 -9.86
C PRO A 262 21.25 -8.34 -8.49
N LEU A 263 20.43 -8.49 -7.46
CA LEU A 263 20.89 -8.73 -6.10
C LEU A 263 21.21 -10.23 -5.97
N PRO A 264 22.43 -10.65 -5.59
CA PRO A 264 22.83 -12.07 -5.60
C PRO A 264 21.93 -12.92 -4.71
N PRO A 265 21.36 -14.06 -5.14
CA PRO A 265 20.35 -14.79 -4.37
C PRO A 265 20.81 -15.09 -2.93
N SER A 266 19.91 -14.90 -1.97
CA SER A 266 20.17 -15.24 -0.57
C SER A 266 19.88 -16.72 -0.32
N SER A 267 20.72 -17.39 0.46
CA SER A 267 20.50 -18.78 0.89
C SER A 267 19.35 -18.92 1.89
N LYS A 268 18.88 -17.82 2.47
CA LYS A 268 17.78 -17.77 3.43
C LYS A 268 16.80 -16.66 3.07
N HIS A 269 15.53 -16.86 3.40
CA HIS A 269 14.52 -15.83 3.30
C HIS A 269 14.75 -14.76 4.37
N ILE A 270 14.95 -13.51 3.94
CA ILE A 270 15.09 -12.35 4.84
C ILE A 270 13.71 -11.72 5.00
N ALA A 271 13.20 -11.69 6.24
CA ALA A 271 11.90 -11.11 6.52
C ALA A 271 11.84 -9.60 6.22
N GLU A 272 10.67 -9.13 5.78
CA GLU A 272 10.37 -7.69 5.69
C GLU A 272 10.45 -7.09 7.09
N CYS A 273 11.19 -6.00 7.26
CA CYS A 273 11.46 -5.47 8.60
C CYS A 273 11.20 -3.97 8.69
N ALA A 274 10.02 -3.62 9.21
CA ALA A 274 9.61 -2.25 9.48
C ALA A 274 10.67 -1.49 10.32
N ARG A 275 11.23 -2.15 11.34
CA ARG A 275 12.27 -1.55 12.20
C ARG A 275 13.54 -1.19 11.45
N CYS A 276 14.11 -2.14 10.69
CA CYS A 276 15.36 -1.91 9.96
C CYS A 276 15.17 -0.85 8.86
N PHE A 277 14.06 -0.93 8.12
CA PHE A 277 13.70 0.07 7.12
C PHE A 277 13.57 1.47 7.74
N SER A 278 12.78 1.60 8.80
CA SER A 278 12.50 2.91 9.40
C SER A 278 13.74 3.54 9.99
N ASN A 279 14.60 2.74 10.65
CA ASN A 279 15.90 3.22 11.13
C ASN A 279 16.81 3.66 9.99
N MET A 280 16.84 2.95 8.85
CA MET A 280 17.61 3.37 7.68
C MET A 280 17.12 4.72 7.15
N VAL A 281 15.81 4.85 6.92
CA VAL A 281 15.19 6.09 6.41
C VAL A 281 15.44 7.26 7.35
N LEU A 282 15.26 7.08 8.67
CA LEU A 282 15.49 8.14 9.65
C LEU A 282 16.98 8.49 9.78
N ARG A 283 17.88 7.50 9.76
CA ARG A 283 19.32 7.73 9.92
C ARG A 283 19.95 8.44 8.72
N TYR A 284 19.57 8.04 7.51
CA TYR A 284 20.17 8.55 6.27
C TYR A 284 19.35 9.66 5.62
N GLY A 285 18.08 9.83 6.02
CA GLY A 285 17.16 10.83 5.47
C GLY A 285 17.13 12.16 6.22
N LEU A 286 17.49 12.18 7.51
CA LEU A 286 17.67 13.41 8.30
C LEU A 286 19.01 14.09 7.95
#